data_AF-A0A377AAE1-F1
#
_entry.id   AF-A0A377AAE1-F1
#
_cell.length_a   1.000
_cell.length_b   1.000
_cell.length_c   1.000
_cell.angle_alpha   90.00
_cell.angle_beta   90.00
_cell.angle_gamma   90.00
#
_symmetry.space_group_name_H-M   'P 1'
#
loop_
_entity.id
_entity.type
_entity.pdbx_description
1 polymer ?
#
loop_
_entity_poly.entity_id
_entity_poly.type
_entity_poly.pdbx_seq_one_letter_code
_entity_poly.pdbx_strand_id
1 'polypeptide(L)'
;MLVLNFILWLIAVSALPLILIWNNRCRYTLLRQLRTPGQRIRSLAVVVLAGIMVWAPIRLLDIQQKKVERATGVDLPSYGGVVANSYLPSNWLSALGLYAWARVDESSDNNSLLNPAKKFTYQAPQNVDDTYVVFIIGETTRWDHMGIFGYERNTTPKLAQEKNLAAFRGYSCDTATKLSLRCMFVRQGGAEDNPQRTLKEQNIFAVLKQLGFSSDLYAMQSEMWFYSNTMADNIAYREQIGAEPRNRGKPVDDMLLVDEMQQSLGRNPDGKHLIILLPKVRILTTPALSA
;
A
#
# COMPACT_ATOMS: atom_id res chain seq x y z
N MET A 1 25.62 24.85 19.43
CA MET A 1 25.52 25.91 18.40
C MET A 1 24.48 25.59 17.31
N LEU A 2 24.46 24.39 16.72
CA LEU A 2 23.50 24.03 15.66
C LEU A 2 22.02 24.14 16.06
N VAL A 3 21.68 23.73 17.28
CA VAL A 3 20.30 23.73 17.80
C VAL A 3 19.73 25.14 17.96
N LEU A 4 20.54 26.09 18.45
CA LEU A 4 20.09 27.47 18.67
C LEU A 4 19.84 28.20 17.34
N ASN A 5 20.70 27.98 16.35
CA ASN A 5 20.54 28.54 15.00
C ASN A 5 19.30 27.95 14.31
N PHE A 6 19.03 26.66 14.49
CA PHE A 6 17.82 26.03 13.98
C PHE A 6 16.54 26.60 14.62
N ILE A 7 16.53 26.78 15.94
CA ILE A 7 15.39 27.38 16.65
C ILE A 7 15.13 28.82 16.18
N LEU A 8 16.18 29.64 16.06
CA LEU A 8 16.05 31.02 15.58
C LEU A 8 15.54 31.08 14.15
N TRP A 9 16.04 30.20 13.27
CA TRP A 9 15.57 30.08 11.89
C TRP A 9 14.10 29.64 11.83
N LEU A 10 13.72 28.64 12.60
CA LEU A 10 12.33 28.17 12.70
C LEU A 10 11.40 29.31 13.14
N ILE A 11 11.76 30.04 14.19
CA ILE A 11 10.99 31.19 14.70
C ILE A 11 10.88 32.27 13.62
N ALA A 12 11.99 32.64 12.97
CA ALA A 12 11.98 33.67 11.94
C ALA A 12 11.09 33.31 10.74
N VAL A 13 11.14 32.06 10.28
CA VAL A 13 10.34 31.59 9.13
C VAL A 13 8.87 31.41 9.49
N SER A 14 8.55 31.00 10.72
CA SER A 14 7.17 30.75 11.17
C SER A 14 6.45 31.99 11.73
N ALA A 15 7.17 33.00 12.21
CA ALA A 15 6.58 34.18 12.82
C ALA A 15 5.68 34.96 11.85
N LEU A 16 6.14 35.20 10.61
CA LEU A 16 5.37 35.95 9.62
C LEU A 16 4.07 35.22 9.21
N PRO A 17 4.08 33.92 8.86
CA PRO A 17 2.85 33.14 8.67
C PRO A 17 1.93 33.16 9.88
N LEU A 18 2.46 32.96 11.10
CA LEU A 18 1.66 32.95 12.33
C LEU A 18 0.99 34.30 12.60
N ILE A 19 1.70 35.42 12.39
CA ILE A 19 1.13 36.77 12.51
C ILE A 19 0.04 36.99 11.46
N LEU A 20 0.24 36.54 10.22
CA LEU A 20 -0.78 36.64 9.16
C LEU A 20 -2.02 35.81 9.48
N ILE A 21 -1.85 34.60 10.02
CA ILE A 21 -2.95 33.73 10.47
C ILE A 21 -3.67 34.38 11.66
N TRP A 22 -2.92 34.88 12.64
CA TRP A 22 -3.47 35.49 13.86
C TRP A 22 -4.25 36.78 13.57
N ASN A 23 -3.74 37.62 12.65
CA ASN A 23 -4.42 38.85 12.24
C ASN A 23 -5.57 38.62 11.24
N ASN A 24 -5.72 37.39 10.72
CA ASN A 24 -6.80 37.08 9.81
C ASN A 24 -8.14 37.01 10.56
N ARG A 25 -8.93 38.09 10.48
CA ARG A 25 -10.26 38.17 11.11
C ARG A 25 -11.33 37.31 10.42
N CYS A 26 -10.96 36.40 9.52
CA CYS A 26 -11.85 35.48 8.79
C CYS A 26 -13.13 36.16 8.24
N ARG A 27 -13.01 37.43 7.80
CA ARG A 27 -14.18 38.23 7.38
C ARG A 27 -14.75 37.76 6.03
N TYR A 28 -13.93 37.12 5.20
CA TYR A 28 -14.26 36.68 3.84
C TYR A 28 -14.14 35.16 3.69
N THR A 29 -14.72 34.38 4.61
CA THR A 29 -14.75 32.92 4.45
C THR A 29 -15.68 32.52 3.30
N LEU A 30 -15.34 31.41 2.63
CA LEU A 30 -16.17 30.82 1.59
C LEU A 30 -17.62 30.60 2.08
N LEU A 31 -17.76 30.12 3.33
CA LEU A 31 -19.06 29.87 3.95
C LEU A 31 -19.91 31.14 4.05
N ARG A 32 -19.30 32.29 4.38
CA ARG A 32 -20.00 33.58 4.48
C ARG A 32 -20.33 34.14 3.10
N GLN A 33 -19.43 33.99 2.13
CA GLN A 33 -19.66 34.39 0.74
C GLN A 33 -20.78 33.57 0.09
N LEU A 34 -20.86 32.27 0.38
CA LEU A 34 -21.93 31.38 -0.07
C LEU A 34 -23.28 31.70 0.59
N ARG A 35 -23.31 32.25 1.80
CA ARG A 35 -24.55 32.68 2.46
C ARG A 35 -25.05 34.04 1.97
N THR A 36 -24.16 34.90 1.49
CA THR A 36 -24.51 36.27 1.09
C THR A 36 -25.15 36.30 -0.32
N PRO A 37 -26.40 36.78 -0.49
CA PRO A 37 -27.04 36.87 -1.79
C PRO A 37 -26.26 37.81 -2.73
N GLY A 38 -26.12 37.43 -4.01
CA GLY A 38 -25.35 38.16 -5.03
C GLY A 38 -23.87 37.75 -5.17
N GLN A 39 -23.22 37.23 -4.13
CA GLN A 39 -21.80 36.82 -4.20
C GLN A 39 -21.59 35.30 -4.40
N ARG A 40 -22.67 34.51 -4.28
CA ARG A 40 -22.63 33.03 -4.30
C ARG A 40 -22.06 32.47 -5.59
N ILE A 41 -22.61 32.90 -6.73
CA ILE A 41 -22.24 32.38 -8.06
C ILE A 41 -20.79 32.72 -8.37
N ARG A 42 -20.37 33.95 -8.09
CA ARG A 42 -18.98 34.37 -8.31
C ARG A 42 -18.01 33.56 -7.46
N SER A 43 -18.31 33.36 -6.18
CA SER A 43 -17.42 32.64 -5.26
C SER A 43 -17.34 31.15 -5.61
N LEU A 44 -18.48 30.54 -5.96
CA LEU A 44 -18.52 29.16 -6.45
C LEU A 44 -17.77 29.01 -7.77
N ALA A 45 -17.96 29.94 -8.72
CA ALA A 45 -17.26 29.93 -10.00
C ALA A 45 -15.75 30.05 -9.83
N VAL A 46 -15.27 30.89 -8.91
CA VAL A 46 -13.84 31.03 -8.61
C VAL A 46 -13.26 29.72 -8.05
N VAL A 47 -13.97 29.06 -7.12
CA VAL A 47 -13.54 27.75 -6.58
C VAL A 47 -13.53 26.68 -7.65
N VAL A 48 -14.58 26.61 -8.47
CA VAL A 48 -14.67 25.65 -9.57
C VAL A 48 -13.57 25.88 -10.60
N LEU A 49 -13.31 27.14 -10.99
CA LEU A 49 -12.23 27.49 -11.90
C LEU A 49 -10.85 27.14 -11.33
N ALA A 50 -10.61 27.41 -10.05
CA ALA A 50 -9.37 27.00 -9.38
C ALA A 50 -9.22 25.48 -9.38
N GLY A 51 -10.30 24.74 -9.09
CA GLY A 51 -10.33 23.28 -9.17
C GLY A 51 -10.02 22.77 -10.57
N ILE A 52 -10.63 23.36 -11.61
CA ILE A 52 -10.38 23.01 -13.02
C ILE A 52 -8.94 23.33 -13.42
N MET A 53 -8.38 24.46 -13.00
CA MET A 53 -6.98 24.83 -13.31
C MET A 53 -5.97 23.85 -12.73
N VAL A 54 -6.27 23.21 -11.60
CA VAL A 54 -5.40 22.16 -11.02
C VAL A 54 -5.70 20.81 -11.67
N TRP A 55 -6.97 20.45 -11.82
CA TRP A 55 -7.40 19.13 -12.30
C TRP A 55 -7.11 18.91 -13.79
N ALA A 56 -7.36 19.91 -14.64
CA ALA A 56 -7.27 19.75 -16.09
C ALA A 56 -5.84 19.45 -16.57
N PRO A 57 -4.78 20.16 -16.14
CA PRO A 57 -3.41 19.82 -16.52
C PRO A 57 -2.99 18.42 -16.06
N ILE A 58 -3.31 18.05 -14.81
CA ILE A 58 -3.02 16.71 -14.27
C ILE A 58 -3.72 15.64 -15.12
N ARG A 59 -4.99 15.87 -15.47
CA ARG A 59 -5.77 14.94 -16.29
C ARG A 59 -5.25 14.84 -17.72
N LEU A 60 -4.83 15.95 -18.32
CA LEU A 60 -4.23 15.97 -19.66
C LEU A 60 -2.91 15.18 -19.68
N LEU A 61 -2.05 15.38 -18.68
CA LEU A 61 -0.80 14.63 -18.55
C LEU A 61 -1.05 13.14 -18.32
N ASP A 62 -2.02 12.78 -17.46
CA ASP A 62 -2.42 11.37 -17.25
C ASP A 62 -2.92 10.71 -18.55
N ILE A 63 -3.67 11.43 -19.39
CA ILE A 63 -4.12 10.93 -20.69
C ILE A 63 -2.94 10.77 -21.66
N GLN A 64 -2.00 11.71 -21.69
CA GLN A 64 -0.80 11.61 -22.53
C GLN A 64 0.07 10.43 -22.11
N GLN A 65 0.29 10.26 -20.80
CA GLN A 65 1.07 9.16 -20.27
C GLN A 65 0.45 7.80 -20.63
N LYS A 66 -0.87 7.65 -20.49
CA LYS A 66 -1.59 6.43 -20.92
C LYS A 66 -1.44 6.11 -22.40
N LYS A 67 -1.29 7.11 -23.27
CA LYS A 67 -0.98 6.88 -24.69
C LYS A 67 0.43 6.33 -24.87
N VAL A 68 1.40 6.86 -24.13
CA VAL A 68 2.80 6.37 -24.14
C VAL A 68 2.88 4.96 -23.58
N GLU A 69 2.20 4.66 -22.47
CA GLU A 69 2.11 3.30 -21.88
C GLU A 69 1.58 2.30 -22.91
N ARG A 70 0.50 2.62 -23.61
CA ARG A 70 -0.06 1.75 -24.67
C ARG A 70 0.87 1.57 -25.87
N ALA A 71 1.65 2.59 -26.22
CA ALA A 71 2.56 2.52 -27.35
C ALA A 71 3.85 1.75 -27.03
N THR A 72 4.34 1.88 -25.79
CA THR A 72 5.60 1.28 -25.34
C THR A 72 5.42 -0.08 -24.66
N GLY A 73 4.21 -0.40 -24.19
CA GLY A 73 3.93 -1.59 -23.40
C GLY A 73 4.51 -1.54 -21.98
N VAL A 74 5.06 -0.40 -21.57
CA VAL A 74 5.66 -0.22 -20.24
C VAL A 74 4.63 0.39 -19.29
N ASP A 75 4.39 -0.27 -18.17
CA ASP A 75 3.54 0.25 -17.11
C ASP A 75 4.26 1.35 -16.32
N LEU A 76 3.58 2.48 -16.16
CA LEU A 76 4.04 3.63 -15.39
C LEU A 76 3.03 3.92 -14.24
N PRO A 77 3.47 4.57 -13.16
CA PRO A 77 2.58 4.95 -12.05
C PRO A 77 1.70 6.12 -12.48
N SER A 78 0.49 6.25 -11.94
CA SER A 78 -0.39 7.36 -12.33
C SER A 78 0.24 8.71 -12.00
N TYR A 79 0.25 9.62 -12.98
CA TYR A 79 0.84 10.96 -12.83
C TYR A 79 0.29 11.70 -11.60
N GLY A 80 -1.04 11.71 -11.43
CA GLY A 80 -1.69 12.35 -10.29
C GLY A 80 -1.32 11.70 -8.95
N GLY A 81 -1.18 10.37 -8.93
CA GLY A 81 -0.74 9.63 -7.73
C GLY A 81 0.72 9.93 -7.36
N VAL A 82 1.60 10.04 -8.36
CA VAL A 82 2.99 10.44 -8.14
C VAL A 82 3.07 11.86 -7.60
N VAL A 83 2.36 12.81 -8.20
CA VAL A 83 2.34 14.20 -7.73
C VAL A 83 1.81 14.28 -6.30
N ALA A 84 0.72 13.57 -6.00
CA ALA A 84 0.15 13.52 -4.67
C ALA A 84 1.18 13.05 -3.62
N ASN A 85 1.96 12.01 -3.92
CA ASN A 85 2.95 11.46 -2.99
C ASN A 85 4.33 12.17 -3.02
N SER A 86 4.65 12.91 -4.06
CA SER A 86 5.99 13.51 -4.24
C SER A 86 6.13 14.92 -3.65
N TYR A 87 5.04 15.68 -3.53
CA TYR A 87 5.11 17.10 -3.21
C TYR A 87 4.40 17.45 -1.90
N LEU A 88 4.90 18.47 -1.20
CA LEU A 88 4.23 19.10 -0.07
C LEU A 88 3.22 20.15 -0.58
N PRO A 89 2.04 20.32 0.04
CA PRO A 89 1.51 19.55 1.18
C PRO A 89 0.74 18.28 0.77
N SER A 90 0.66 17.94 -0.52
CA SER A 90 -0.19 16.84 -0.99
C SER A 90 0.17 15.50 -0.37
N ASN A 91 1.46 15.26 -0.12
CA ASN A 91 1.95 14.00 0.45
C ASN A 91 1.38 13.70 1.85
N TRP A 92 1.45 14.65 2.78
CA TRP A 92 0.93 14.44 4.14
C TRP A 92 -0.60 14.49 4.17
N LEU A 93 -1.24 15.25 3.28
CA LEU A 93 -2.69 15.23 3.12
C LEU A 93 -3.17 13.86 2.61
N SER A 94 -2.50 13.28 1.61
CA SER A 94 -2.78 11.93 1.10
C SER A 94 -2.53 10.87 2.17
N ALA A 95 -1.41 10.94 2.89
CA ALA A 95 -1.11 10.02 3.98
C ALA A 95 -2.13 10.11 5.13
N LEU A 96 -2.55 11.32 5.52
CA LEU A 96 -3.60 11.51 6.52
C LEU A 96 -4.95 10.98 6.05
N GLY A 97 -5.31 11.19 4.78
CA GLY A 97 -6.54 10.66 4.20
C GLY A 97 -6.56 9.13 4.23
N LEU A 98 -5.44 8.49 3.86
CA LEU A 98 -5.26 7.04 3.95
C LEU A 98 -5.33 6.54 5.39
N TYR A 99 -4.65 7.19 6.34
CA TYR A 99 -4.69 6.83 7.76
C TYR A 99 -6.10 6.95 8.34
N ALA A 100 -6.80 8.05 8.06
CA ALA A 100 -8.17 8.27 8.53
C ALA A 100 -9.13 7.21 7.95
N TRP A 101 -8.98 6.90 6.65
CA TRP A 101 -9.77 5.86 6.01
C TRP A 101 -9.48 4.48 6.60
N ALA A 102 -8.20 4.11 6.77
CA ALA A 102 -7.79 2.86 7.39
C ALA A 102 -8.35 2.73 8.81
N ARG A 103 -8.34 3.81 9.61
CA ARG A 103 -8.92 3.80 10.97
C ARG A 103 -10.43 3.61 11.00
N VAL A 104 -11.15 4.23 10.08
CA VAL A 104 -12.62 4.07 9.99
C VAL A 104 -12.98 2.64 9.60
N ASP A 105 -12.26 2.06 8.64
CA ASP A 105 -12.44 0.67 8.20
C ASP A 105 -12.07 -0.33 9.32
N GLU A 106 -10.92 -0.14 9.97
CA GLU A 106 -10.41 -0.99 11.05
C GLU A 106 -11.33 -0.99 12.30
N SER A 107 -11.91 0.16 12.65
CA SER A 107 -12.84 0.26 13.80
C SER A 107 -14.17 -0.43 13.56
N SER A 108 -14.58 -0.64 12.31
CA SER A 108 -15.87 -1.26 11.97
C SER A 108 -15.81 -2.78 12.11
N ASP A 109 -14.71 -3.42 11.69
CA ASP A 109 -14.66 -4.87 11.56
C ASP A 109 -13.85 -5.57 12.67
N ASN A 110 -12.67 -5.06 13.07
CA ASN A 110 -11.74 -5.86 13.90
C ASN A 110 -12.12 -6.03 15.37
N ASN A 111 -12.90 -5.12 15.96
CA ASN A 111 -13.29 -5.20 17.37
C ASN A 111 -14.42 -6.21 17.63
N SER A 112 -15.20 -6.57 16.60
CA SER A 112 -16.28 -7.56 16.71
C SER A 112 -15.82 -8.98 16.37
N LEU A 113 -14.70 -9.10 15.63
CA LEU A 113 -14.16 -10.38 15.21
C LEU A 113 -13.48 -11.12 16.37
N LEU A 114 -13.61 -12.44 16.38
CA LEU A 114 -12.90 -13.30 17.30
C LEU A 114 -11.39 -13.12 17.15
N ASN A 115 -10.66 -12.86 18.23
CA ASN A 115 -9.20 -12.76 18.21
C ASN A 115 -8.57 -14.17 18.37
N PRO A 116 -7.91 -14.73 17.32
CA PRO A 116 -7.32 -16.06 17.39
C PRO A 116 -6.15 -16.13 18.39
N ALA A 117 -5.37 -15.07 18.54
CA ALA A 117 -4.23 -15.01 19.46
C ALA A 117 -4.64 -15.19 20.93
N LYS A 118 -5.87 -14.80 21.27
CA LYS A 118 -6.45 -15.01 22.62
C LYS A 118 -7.16 -16.35 22.76
N LYS A 119 -7.81 -16.86 21.71
CA LYS A 119 -8.59 -18.11 21.76
C LYS A 119 -7.70 -19.35 21.66
N PHE A 120 -6.64 -19.29 20.87
CA PHE A 120 -5.77 -20.43 20.58
C PHE A 120 -4.39 -20.22 21.19
N THR A 121 -3.69 -21.32 21.44
CA THR A 121 -2.33 -21.31 21.97
C THR A 121 -1.32 -21.39 20.82
N TYR A 122 -0.38 -20.46 20.79
CA TYR A 122 0.72 -20.43 19.85
C TYR A 122 2.02 -20.64 20.64
N GLN A 123 2.68 -21.79 20.44
CA GLN A 123 3.98 -22.08 21.04
C GLN A 123 5.04 -21.91 19.97
N ALA A 124 5.89 -20.89 20.13
CA ALA A 124 7.04 -20.71 19.26
C ALA A 124 8.11 -21.76 19.60
N PRO A 125 8.79 -22.35 18.61
CA PRO A 125 9.97 -23.16 18.85
C PRO A 125 11.08 -22.32 19.50
N GLN A 126 12.03 -22.97 20.19
CA GLN A 126 13.15 -22.25 20.83
C GLN A 126 14.07 -21.60 19.78
N ASN A 127 14.68 -20.46 20.12
CA ASN A 127 15.64 -19.71 19.31
C ASN A 127 15.11 -19.15 17.97
N VAL A 128 13.86 -18.68 17.94
CA VAL A 128 13.27 -17.99 16.77
C VAL A 128 13.06 -16.49 17.01
N ASP A 129 13.88 -15.90 17.88
CA ASP A 129 13.76 -14.50 18.23
C ASP A 129 14.15 -13.59 17.05
N ASP A 130 15.07 -14.05 16.20
CA ASP A 130 15.40 -13.44 14.91
C ASP A 130 14.82 -14.29 13.78
N THR A 131 13.75 -13.83 13.15
CA THR A 131 13.08 -14.58 12.08
C THR A 131 12.46 -13.64 11.06
N TYR A 132 12.87 -13.82 9.80
CA TYR A 132 12.33 -13.11 8.65
C TYR A 132 11.41 -14.01 7.85
N VAL A 133 10.20 -13.53 7.60
CA VAL A 133 9.25 -14.20 6.72
C VAL A 133 8.96 -13.27 5.56
N VAL A 134 9.32 -13.68 4.35
CA VAL A 134 8.90 -13.01 3.12
C VAL A 134 7.71 -13.77 2.56
N PHE A 135 6.57 -13.10 2.52
CA PHE A 135 5.30 -13.66 2.09
C PHE A 135 4.85 -13.04 0.77
N ILE A 136 5.00 -13.80 -0.32
CA ILE A 136 4.68 -13.36 -1.68
C ILE A 136 3.27 -13.85 -2.05
N ILE A 137 2.35 -12.92 -2.26
CA ILE A 137 0.97 -13.20 -2.65
C ILE A 137 0.87 -13.08 -4.17
N GLY A 138 1.00 -14.22 -4.85
CA GLY A 138 0.93 -14.27 -6.30
C GLY A 138 -0.44 -13.91 -6.87
N GLU A 139 -0.44 -13.45 -8.12
CA GLU A 139 -1.64 -13.15 -8.89
C GLU A 139 -1.96 -14.25 -9.90
N THR A 140 -3.25 -14.62 -10.02
CA THR A 140 -3.87 -15.50 -11.05
C THR A 140 -2.96 -16.66 -11.57
N THR A 141 -2.16 -17.26 -10.68
CA THR A 141 -1.21 -18.33 -11.04
C THR A 141 -1.89 -19.67 -10.83
N ARG A 142 -1.92 -20.50 -11.87
CA ARG A 142 -2.48 -21.85 -11.79
C ARG A 142 -1.37 -22.88 -11.70
N TRP A 143 -1.50 -23.84 -10.78
CA TRP A 143 -0.50 -24.89 -10.55
C TRP A 143 -0.34 -25.80 -11.76
N ASP A 144 -1.40 -26.01 -12.56
CA ASP A 144 -1.38 -26.86 -13.76
C ASP A 144 -0.56 -26.27 -14.92
N HIS A 145 -0.13 -25.00 -14.81
CA HIS A 145 0.76 -24.33 -15.76
C HIS A 145 2.17 -24.13 -15.22
N MET A 146 2.55 -24.80 -14.13
CA MET A 146 3.89 -24.73 -13.55
C MET A 146 4.72 -25.95 -13.96
N GLY A 147 5.91 -25.72 -14.51
CA GLY A 147 6.82 -26.79 -14.92
C GLY A 147 7.15 -27.76 -13.77
N ILE A 148 7.32 -27.23 -12.55
CA ILE A 148 7.58 -28.04 -11.34
C ILE A 148 6.46 -29.04 -10.99
N PHE A 149 5.24 -28.84 -11.52
CA PHE A 149 4.11 -29.76 -11.35
C PHE A 149 3.83 -30.64 -12.57
N GLY A 150 4.72 -30.61 -13.58
CA GLY A 150 4.64 -31.47 -14.77
C GLY A 150 4.03 -30.79 -16.00
N TYR A 151 3.92 -29.46 -16.03
CA TYR A 151 3.49 -28.74 -17.24
C TYR A 151 4.50 -28.91 -18.38
N GLU A 152 4.01 -29.07 -19.62
CA GLU A 152 4.85 -29.36 -20.80
C GLU A 152 5.94 -28.30 -21.05
N ARG A 153 5.64 -27.03 -20.74
CA ARG A 153 6.62 -25.94 -20.83
C ARG A 153 7.29 -25.74 -19.48
N ASN A 154 8.62 -25.59 -19.49
CA ASN A 154 9.37 -25.27 -18.29
C ASN A 154 9.18 -23.79 -17.89
N THR A 155 8.08 -23.51 -17.19
CA THR A 155 7.71 -22.17 -16.70
C THR A 155 8.31 -21.81 -15.35
N THR A 156 8.98 -22.76 -14.68
CA THR A 156 9.59 -22.57 -13.35
C THR A 156 11.04 -23.07 -13.30
N PRO A 157 11.91 -22.69 -14.26
CA PRO A 157 13.25 -23.28 -14.39
C PRO A 157 14.16 -22.93 -13.20
N LYS A 158 14.00 -21.73 -12.62
CA LYS A 158 14.80 -21.27 -11.47
C LYS A 158 14.34 -21.92 -10.17
N LEU A 159 13.03 -21.95 -9.92
CA LEU A 159 12.47 -22.62 -8.74
C LEU A 159 12.87 -24.11 -8.70
N ALA A 160 12.91 -24.79 -9.84
CA ALA A 160 13.34 -26.19 -9.91
C ALA A 160 14.80 -26.43 -9.49
N GLN A 161 15.64 -25.38 -9.41
CA GLN A 161 17.05 -25.48 -8.99
C GLN A 161 17.24 -25.24 -7.49
N GLU A 162 16.20 -24.77 -6.79
CA GLU A 162 16.27 -24.44 -5.37
C GLU A 162 16.32 -25.70 -4.49
N LYS A 163 17.41 -25.85 -3.72
CA LYS A 163 17.70 -27.08 -2.94
C LYS A 163 16.68 -27.35 -1.83
N ASN A 164 16.14 -26.30 -1.21
CA ASN A 164 15.24 -26.38 -0.07
C ASN A 164 13.79 -26.02 -0.44
N LEU A 165 13.39 -26.30 -1.68
CA LEU A 165 12.05 -25.98 -2.15
C LEU A 165 11.05 -27.07 -1.76
N ALA A 166 10.02 -26.68 -1.01
CA ALA A 166 8.80 -27.46 -0.85
C ALA A 166 7.72 -26.89 -1.78
N ALA A 167 7.21 -27.72 -2.71
CA ALA A 167 6.20 -27.33 -3.68
C ALA A 167 4.89 -28.08 -3.45
N PHE A 168 3.77 -27.34 -3.36
CA PHE A 168 2.45 -27.91 -3.10
C PHE A 168 1.45 -27.49 -4.18
N ARG A 169 0.59 -28.43 -4.59
CA ARG A 169 -0.59 -28.11 -5.40
C ARG A 169 -1.63 -27.45 -4.50
N GLY A 170 -1.93 -26.18 -4.76
CA GLY A 170 -2.90 -25.40 -3.98
C GLY A 170 -4.23 -25.22 -4.72
N TYR A 171 -5.31 -25.12 -3.97
CA TYR A 171 -6.62 -24.71 -4.45
C TYR A 171 -7.02 -23.42 -3.74
N SER A 172 -7.47 -22.42 -4.49
CA SER A 172 -7.92 -21.15 -3.91
C SER A 172 -9.27 -21.33 -3.23
N CYS A 173 -9.50 -20.59 -2.14
CA CYS A 173 -10.78 -20.59 -1.44
C CYS A 173 -11.89 -19.83 -2.21
N ASP A 174 -11.50 -18.98 -3.16
CA ASP A 174 -12.40 -18.31 -4.09
C ASP A 174 -11.71 -18.12 -5.46
N THR A 175 -12.44 -17.57 -6.42
CA THR A 175 -11.92 -17.23 -7.77
C THR A 175 -11.73 -15.74 -7.96
N ALA A 176 -12.34 -14.90 -7.13
CA ALA A 176 -12.11 -13.46 -7.12
C ALA A 176 -10.98 -13.10 -6.14
N THR A 177 -10.05 -12.23 -6.54
CA THR A 177 -8.91 -11.77 -5.70
C THR A 177 -9.40 -11.22 -4.36
N LYS A 178 -10.39 -10.31 -4.40
CA LYS A 178 -10.95 -9.71 -3.19
C LYS A 178 -11.48 -10.74 -2.20
N LEU A 179 -12.24 -11.72 -2.68
CA LEU A 179 -12.83 -12.76 -1.83
C LEU A 179 -11.77 -13.75 -1.34
N SER A 180 -10.81 -14.10 -2.20
CA SER A 180 -9.68 -14.97 -1.88
C SER A 180 -8.83 -14.38 -0.75
N LEU A 181 -8.53 -13.08 -0.81
CA LEU A 181 -7.77 -12.37 0.23
C LEU A 181 -8.51 -12.37 1.58
N ARG A 182 -9.84 -12.44 1.61
CA ARG A 182 -10.59 -12.57 2.87
C ARG A 182 -10.41 -13.95 3.49
N CYS A 183 -10.56 -15.02 2.71
CA CYS A 183 -10.57 -16.38 3.25
C CYS A 183 -9.18 -17.00 3.46
N MET A 184 -8.14 -16.59 2.70
CA MET A 184 -6.82 -17.22 2.80
C MET A 184 -6.03 -16.85 4.06
N PHE A 185 -6.40 -15.77 4.76
CA PHE A 185 -5.69 -15.26 5.94
C PHE A 185 -6.40 -15.52 7.26
N VAL A 186 -7.48 -16.26 7.23
CA VAL A 186 -8.15 -16.77 8.42
C VAL A 186 -7.99 -18.29 8.48
N ARG A 187 -8.19 -18.86 9.65
CA ARG A 187 -8.18 -20.31 9.83
C ARG A 187 -9.33 -20.94 9.05
N GLN A 188 -9.26 -22.25 8.84
CA GLN A 188 -10.37 -23.01 8.28
C GLN A 188 -11.64 -22.80 9.13
N GLY A 189 -12.72 -22.36 8.49
CA GLY A 189 -13.98 -21.98 9.15
C GLY A 189 -14.03 -20.53 9.69
N GLY A 190 -12.93 -19.79 9.58
CA GLY A 190 -12.82 -18.36 9.94
C GLY A 190 -13.47 -17.40 8.94
N ALA A 191 -13.90 -17.90 7.78
CA ALA A 191 -14.76 -17.20 6.83
C ALA A 191 -16.03 -18.00 6.57
N GLU A 192 -17.15 -17.30 6.40
CA GLU A 192 -18.42 -17.91 6.02
C GLU A 192 -18.43 -18.41 4.59
N ASP A 193 -19.18 -19.49 4.37
CA ASP A 193 -19.51 -19.97 3.04
C ASP A 193 -20.72 -19.21 2.48
N ASN A 194 -20.55 -17.89 2.34
CA ASN A 194 -21.53 -16.97 1.78
C ASN A 194 -20.89 -16.19 0.61
N PRO A 195 -21.69 -15.54 -0.26
CA PRO A 195 -21.17 -14.82 -1.42
C PRO A 195 -20.19 -13.68 -1.11
N GLN A 196 -20.13 -13.22 0.15
CA GLN A 196 -19.27 -12.13 0.59
C GLN A 196 -18.01 -12.60 1.33
N ARG A 197 -17.88 -13.91 1.61
CA ARG A 197 -16.85 -14.49 2.48
C ARG A 197 -16.70 -13.69 3.79
N THR A 198 -17.81 -13.50 4.51
CA THR A 198 -17.82 -12.73 5.77
C THR A 198 -16.82 -13.33 6.76
N LEU A 199 -15.96 -12.48 7.31
CA LEU A 199 -14.96 -12.88 8.31
C LEU A 199 -15.63 -13.13 9.66
N LYS A 200 -15.18 -14.17 10.36
CA LYS A 200 -15.62 -14.53 11.72
C LYS A 200 -14.54 -14.32 12.77
N GLU A 201 -13.30 -14.16 12.32
CA GLU A 201 -12.13 -13.96 13.18
C GLU A 201 -11.15 -12.98 12.54
N GLN A 202 -10.25 -12.45 13.37
CA GLN A 202 -9.17 -11.61 12.92
C GLN A 202 -8.19 -12.42 12.06
N ASN A 203 -7.55 -11.75 11.10
CA ASN A 203 -6.60 -12.40 10.20
C ASN A 203 -5.29 -12.78 10.90
N ILE A 204 -4.49 -13.59 10.21
CA ILE A 204 -3.18 -14.06 10.69
C ILE A 204 -2.20 -12.92 10.97
N PHE A 205 -2.29 -11.80 10.25
CA PHE A 205 -1.39 -10.67 10.44
C PHE A 205 -1.61 -10.00 11.80
N ALA A 206 -2.87 -9.88 12.24
CA ALA A 206 -3.21 -9.41 13.58
C ALA A 206 -2.64 -10.32 14.68
N VAL A 207 -2.60 -11.63 14.42
CA VAL A 207 -1.99 -12.61 15.34
C VAL A 207 -0.48 -12.45 15.37
N LEU A 208 0.19 -12.39 14.21
CA LEU A 208 1.64 -12.20 14.12
C LEU A 208 2.08 -10.89 14.79
N LYS A 209 1.31 -9.82 14.62
CA LYS A 209 1.53 -8.54 15.28
C LYS A 209 1.48 -8.66 16.80
N GLN A 210 0.48 -9.38 17.34
CA GLN A 210 0.37 -9.66 18.78
C GLN A 210 1.49 -10.57 19.30
N LEU A 211 2.08 -11.41 18.45
CA LEU A 211 3.23 -12.26 18.77
C LEU A 211 4.58 -11.54 18.64
N GLY A 212 4.56 -10.23 18.34
CA GLY A 212 5.75 -9.38 18.31
C GLY A 212 6.43 -9.25 16.95
N PHE A 213 5.79 -9.66 15.85
CA PHE A 213 6.33 -9.37 14.52
C PHE A 213 6.13 -7.89 14.17
N SER A 214 7.19 -7.23 13.69
CA SER A 214 7.05 -6.04 12.86
C SER A 214 6.68 -6.46 11.44
N SER A 215 6.02 -5.58 10.68
CA SER A 215 5.57 -5.95 9.33
C SER A 215 5.57 -4.80 8.34
N ASP A 216 6.07 -5.09 7.13
CA ASP A 216 6.03 -4.18 5.99
C ASP A 216 5.21 -4.80 4.85
N LEU A 217 4.37 -4.01 4.18
CA LEU A 217 3.60 -4.43 3.01
C LEU A 217 3.97 -3.57 1.79
N TYR A 218 4.37 -4.24 0.71
CA TYR A 218 4.70 -3.64 -0.57
C TYR A 218 3.81 -4.23 -1.67
N ALA A 219 3.07 -3.38 -2.38
CA ALA A 219 2.11 -3.84 -3.38
C ALA A 219 2.19 -3.08 -4.69
N MET A 220 2.23 -3.82 -5.80
CA MET A 220 2.06 -3.29 -7.16
C MET A 220 0.59 -3.27 -7.62
N GLN A 221 -0.30 -3.83 -6.81
CA GLN A 221 -1.74 -3.82 -7.03
C GLN A 221 -2.42 -2.64 -6.32
N SER A 222 -3.71 -2.45 -6.56
CA SER A 222 -4.51 -1.36 -5.97
C SER A 222 -5.61 -1.87 -5.05
N GLU A 223 -5.29 -2.81 -4.16
CA GLU A 223 -6.20 -3.42 -3.19
C GLU A 223 -6.11 -2.74 -1.81
N MET A 224 -6.30 -1.42 -1.78
CA MET A 224 -6.06 -0.61 -0.57
C MET A 224 -6.83 -1.09 0.68
N TRP A 225 -8.04 -1.63 0.48
CA TRP A 225 -8.87 -2.20 1.55
C TRP A 225 -8.22 -3.41 2.22
N PHE A 226 -7.43 -4.19 1.49
CA PHE A 226 -6.71 -5.32 2.06
C PHE A 226 -5.51 -4.82 2.87
N TYR A 227 -4.82 -3.78 2.38
CA TYR A 227 -3.58 -3.30 3.00
C TYR A 227 -3.83 -2.78 4.41
N SER A 228 -4.88 -1.99 4.60
CA SER A 228 -5.30 -1.50 5.92
C SER A 228 -5.59 -2.66 6.90
N ASN A 229 -6.14 -3.77 6.40
CA ASN A 229 -6.48 -4.93 7.22
C ASN A 229 -5.27 -5.76 7.65
N THR A 230 -4.10 -5.62 7.01
CA THR A 230 -2.90 -6.38 7.39
C THR A 230 -2.22 -5.88 8.66
N MET A 231 -2.61 -4.72 9.20
CA MET A 231 -1.97 -4.11 10.37
C MET A 231 -0.45 -3.94 10.22
N ALA A 232 0.03 -3.75 8.98
CA ALA A 232 1.44 -3.51 8.71
C ALA A 232 1.90 -2.16 9.29
N ASP A 233 3.14 -2.13 9.79
CA ASP A 233 3.79 -0.91 10.31
C ASP A 233 4.09 0.08 9.19
N ASN A 234 4.48 -0.44 8.03
CA ASN A 234 4.73 0.35 6.84
C ASN A 234 3.98 -0.25 5.64
N ILE A 235 3.26 0.59 4.90
CA ILE A 235 2.54 0.21 3.68
C ILE A 235 3.03 1.13 2.57
N ALA A 236 3.53 0.54 1.49
CA ALA A 236 3.82 1.27 0.27
C ALA A 236 3.19 0.56 -0.92
N TYR A 237 2.44 1.32 -1.70
CA TYR A 237 1.71 0.84 -2.87
C TYR A 237 2.29 1.47 -4.13
N ARG A 238 1.88 0.96 -5.30
CA ARG A 238 2.46 1.26 -6.62
C ARG A 238 2.79 2.74 -6.85
N GLU A 239 1.87 3.64 -6.57
CA GLU A 239 2.06 5.08 -6.79
C GLU A 239 3.07 5.70 -5.82
N GLN A 240 3.14 5.21 -4.57
CA GLN A 240 4.11 5.68 -3.59
C GLN A 240 5.52 5.16 -3.92
N ILE A 241 5.65 3.87 -4.25
CA ILE A 241 6.93 3.24 -4.66
C ILE A 241 7.45 3.93 -5.93
N GLY A 242 6.58 4.18 -6.91
CA GLY A 242 6.94 4.89 -8.14
C GLY A 242 7.25 6.39 -7.95
N ALA A 243 6.78 7.01 -6.86
CA ALA A 243 7.05 8.41 -6.56
C ALA A 243 8.44 8.64 -5.94
N GLU A 244 9.07 7.58 -5.44
CA GLU A 244 10.37 7.72 -4.79
C GLU A 244 11.45 8.20 -5.77
N PRO A 245 12.35 9.09 -5.34
CA PRO A 245 13.39 9.64 -6.22
C PRO A 245 14.24 8.60 -6.94
N ARG A 246 14.50 7.46 -6.29
CA ARG A 246 15.28 6.33 -6.83
C ARG A 246 14.57 5.55 -7.95
N ASN A 247 13.25 5.64 -8.03
CA ASN A 247 12.43 4.92 -8.99
C ASN A 247 11.96 5.83 -10.14
N ARG A 248 12.37 7.10 -10.15
CA ARG A 248 12.05 8.04 -11.24
C ARG A 248 12.60 7.55 -12.57
N GLY A 249 11.71 7.42 -13.55
CA GLY A 249 12.05 7.00 -14.91
C GLY A 249 12.30 5.49 -15.06
N LYS A 250 12.21 4.71 -13.97
CA LYS A 250 12.21 3.25 -14.05
C LYS A 250 10.81 2.73 -14.44
N PRO A 251 10.72 1.61 -15.16
CA PRO A 251 9.45 0.90 -15.30
C PRO A 251 8.93 0.49 -13.93
N VAL A 252 7.60 0.55 -13.74
CA VAL A 252 6.98 0.10 -12.49
C VAL A 252 6.49 -1.33 -12.66
N ASP A 253 7.40 -2.26 -12.42
CA ASP A 253 7.16 -3.70 -12.43
C ASP A 253 7.40 -4.33 -11.05
N ASP A 254 7.18 -5.64 -10.97
CA ASP A 254 7.30 -6.40 -9.73
C ASP A 254 8.73 -6.42 -9.15
N MET A 255 9.76 -6.05 -9.93
CA MET A 255 11.14 -6.02 -9.45
C MET A 255 11.41 -4.86 -8.51
N LEU A 256 10.62 -3.79 -8.57
CA LEU A 256 10.70 -2.74 -7.55
C LEU A 256 10.40 -3.26 -6.15
N LEU A 257 9.61 -4.34 -6.02
CA LEU A 257 9.32 -4.96 -4.72
C LEU A 257 10.55 -5.61 -4.08
N VAL A 258 11.53 -6.03 -4.89
CA VAL A 258 12.78 -6.62 -4.38
C VAL A 258 13.64 -5.55 -3.71
N ASP A 259 13.75 -4.37 -4.33
CA ASP A 259 14.47 -3.22 -3.76
C ASP A 259 13.86 -2.76 -2.43
N GLU A 260 12.52 -2.75 -2.35
CA GLU A 260 11.81 -2.42 -1.11
C GLU A 260 12.02 -3.48 -0.02
N MET A 261 11.97 -4.77 -0.38
CA MET A 261 12.26 -5.87 0.54
C MET A 261 13.68 -5.77 1.11
N GLN A 262 14.68 -5.51 0.28
CA GLN A 262 16.08 -5.37 0.75
C GLN A 262 16.24 -4.25 1.77
N GLN A 263 15.56 -3.13 1.57
CA GLN A 263 15.61 -2.01 2.51
C GLN A 263 14.82 -2.28 3.79
N SER A 264 13.69 -2.96 3.67
CA SER A 264 12.89 -3.42 4.80
C SER A 264 13.73 -4.31 5.74
N LEU A 265 14.48 -5.25 5.17
CA LEU A 265 15.47 -6.07 5.89
C LEU A 265 16.58 -5.22 6.51
N GLY A 266 17.12 -4.24 5.79
CA GLY A 266 18.16 -3.35 6.31
C GLY A 266 17.71 -2.44 7.46
N ARG A 267 16.43 -2.06 7.50
CA ARG A 267 15.85 -1.22 8.58
C ARG A 267 15.48 -2.03 9.82
N ASN A 268 15.23 -3.33 9.67
CA ASN A 268 14.84 -4.24 10.74
C ASN A 268 15.86 -5.38 10.86
N PRO A 269 17.11 -5.12 11.30
CA PRO A 269 18.20 -6.10 11.29
C PRO A 269 18.10 -7.18 12.38
N ASP A 270 17.23 -7.00 13.37
CA ASP A 270 17.04 -7.93 14.49
C ASP A 270 15.53 -8.14 14.73
N GLY A 271 15.18 -9.25 15.37
CA GLY A 271 13.82 -9.58 15.78
C GLY A 271 12.99 -10.33 14.75
N LYS A 272 11.68 -10.34 14.97
CA LYS A 272 10.70 -11.02 14.11
C LYS A 272 10.13 -10.04 13.12
N HIS A 273 10.31 -10.29 11.83
CA HIS A 273 9.87 -9.38 10.78
C HIS A 273 9.14 -10.11 9.64
N LEU A 274 8.00 -9.57 9.24
CA LEU A 274 7.19 -10.07 8.13
C LEU A 274 7.18 -9.06 6.98
N ILE A 275 7.59 -9.48 5.79
CA ILE A 275 7.53 -8.68 4.57
C ILE A 275 6.48 -9.28 3.64
N ILE A 276 5.43 -8.52 3.34
CA ILE A 276 4.32 -8.95 2.49
C ILE A 276 4.49 -8.31 1.11
N LEU A 277 4.64 -9.12 0.05
CA LEU A 277 4.81 -8.65 -1.33
C LEU A 277 3.61 -9.04 -2.19
N LEU A 278 2.97 -8.05 -2.82
CA LEU A 278 1.86 -8.26 -3.76
C LEU A 278 2.28 -7.84 -5.18
N PRO A 279 2.88 -8.75 -5.96
CA PRO A 279 3.14 -8.52 -7.38
C PRO A 279 1.85 -8.29 -8.19
N LYS A 280 1.97 -7.55 -9.28
CA LYS A 280 0.92 -7.34 -10.27
C LYS A 280 0.82 -8.51 -11.25
N VAL A 281 1.94 -9.17 -11.57
CA VAL A 281 2.00 -10.21 -12.60
C VAL A 281 1.99 -11.61 -11.99
N ARG A 282 1.61 -12.61 -12.79
CA ARG A 282 1.77 -14.03 -12.49
C ARG A 282 3.23 -14.30 -12.11
N ILE A 283 3.46 -15.03 -11.00
CA ILE A 283 4.81 -15.38 -10.52
C ILE A 283 5.64 -16.13 -11.58
N LEU A 284 4.98 -16.76 -12.56
CA LEU A 284 5.61 -17.52 -13.64
C LEU A 284 6.24 -16.67 -14.76
N THR A 285 5.99 -15.36 -14.78
CA THR A 285 6.41 -14.47 -15.88
C THR A 285 7.44 -13.43 -15.44
N THR A 286 7.82 -13.38 -14.18
CA THR A 286 8.84 -12.45 -13.68
C THR A 286 10.25 -12.95 -14.01
N PRO A 287 11.02 -12.24 -14.86
CA PRO A 287 12.43 -12.53 -15.03
C PRO A 287 13.19 -11.88 -13.87
N ALA A 288 13.38 -12.60 -12.76
CA ALA A 288 14.12 -12.07 -11.61
C ALA A 288 15.42 -12.84 -11.36
N LEU A 289 16.53 -12.12 -11.54
CA LEU A 289 17.90 -12.28 -11.01
C LEU A 289 18.71 -13.52 -11.39
N SER A 290 19.73 -13.27 -12.22
CA SER A 290 21.06 -13.83 -12.04
C SER A 290 21.64 -13.27 -10.74
N ALA A 291 21.96 -14.16 -9.80
CA ALA A 291 22.95 -13.87 -8.77
C ALA A 291 24.34 -13.67 -9.41
#